data_AF-A0A6A6ANP0-F1
#
_entry.id   AF-A0A6A6ANP0-F1
#
_cell.length_a   1.000
_cell.length_b   1.000
_cell.length_c   1.000
_cell.angle_alpha   90.00
_cell.angle_beta   90.00
_cell.angle_gamma   90.00
#
_symmetry.space_group_name_H-M   'P 1'
#
loop_
_entity.id
_entity.type
_entity.pdbx_description
1 polymer ?
#
loop_
_entity_poly.entity_id
_entity_poly.type
_entity_poly.pdbx_seq_one_letter_code
_entity_poly.pdbx_strand_id
1 'polypeptide(L)'
;MPLKITIPQKELTPKEERKLNTRVAAAARWVPKLTRPFPARSETTKAYPLKLMRHYSGRVTSTEPNFVKPRIDRSSRVEKLLHGFPTLSMSTTGQRVGHTDFEALRANKRITKSEKGRQLAWKNFASREIGREDRGREAMLQSGLFTDDLVRESNGQQNQLPEWRKLRTGKFARMNNGE
;
A
#
# COMPACT_ATOMS: atom_id res chain seq x y z
N MET A 1 -53.43 -16.50 -15.65
CA MET A 1 -52.85 -17.53 -14.77
C MET A 1 -51.38 -17.20 -14.54
N PRO A 2 -50.90 -17.10 -13.29
CA PRO A 2 -49.49 -16.78 -13.03
C PRO A 2 -48.60 -18.00 -13.31
N LEU A 3 -47.59 -17.82 -14.15
CA LEU A 3 -46.59 -18.83 -14.48
C LEU A 3 -45.71 -19.11 -13.24
N LYS A 4 -45.65 -20.37 -12.80
CA LYS A 4 -44.84 -20.81 -11.66
C LYS A 4 -43.56 -21.47 -12.16
N ILE A 5 -42.41 -20.84 -11.92
CA ILE A 5 -41.10 -21.41 -12.24
C ILE A 5 -40.71 -22.36 -11.10
N THR A 6 -40.66 -23.65 -11.38
CA THR A 6 -40.07 -24.66 -10.49
C THR A 6 -38.60 -24.83 -10.84
N ILE A 7 -37.72 -24.32 -9.97
CA ILE A 7 -36.28 -24.55 -10.11
C ILE A 7 -35.99 -25.98 -9.61
N PRO A 8 -35.46 -26.88 -10.45
CA PRO A 8 -35.14 -28.24 -10.04
C PRO A 8 -34.05 -28.20 -8.96
N GLN A 9 -34.33 -28.79 -7.80
CA GLN A 9 -33.33 -28.96 -6.75
C GLN A 9 -32.49 -30.20 -7.09
N LYS A 10 -31.17 -30.03 -7.07
CA LYS A 10 -30.24 -31.16 -7.23
C LYS A 10 -30.30 -32.03 -5.98
N GLU A 11 -30.52 -33.33 -6.15
CA GLU A 11 -30.41 -34.29 -5.04
C GLU A 11 -28.96 -34.30 -4.53
N LEU A 12 -28.80 -33.99 -3.25
CA LEU A 12 -27.49 -33.90 -2.62
C LEU A 12 -27.07 -35.30 -2.19
N THR A 13 -25.81 -35.64 -2.48
CA THR A 13 -25.24 -36.85 -1.89
C THR A 13 -25.08 -36.66 -0.37
N PRO A 14 -25.09 -37.74 0.45
CA PRO A 14 -24.95 -37.61 1.91
C PRO A 14 -23.69 -36.85 2.36
N LYS A 15 -22.62 -36.93 1.55
CA LYS A 15 -21.37 -36.18 1.79
C LYS A 15 -21.53 -34.68 1.52
N GLU A 16 -22.28 -34.31 0.50
CA GLU A 16 -22.60 -32.91 0.17
C GLU A 16 -23.57 -32.32 1.18
N GLU A 17 -24.56 -33.09 1.66
CA GLU A 17 -25.46 -32.67 2.74
C GLU A 17 -24.68 -32.36 4.02
N ARG A 18 -23.74 -33.23 4.43
CA ARG A 18 -22.87 -32.96 5.58
C ARG A 18 -22.07 -31.67 5.40
N LYS A 19 -21.51 -31.42 4.21
CA LYS A 19 -20.81 -30.17 3.89
C LYS A 19 -21.75 -28.96 3.97
N LEU A 20 -22.96 -29.09 3.43
CA LEU A 20 -23.95 -28.03 3.42
C LEU A 20 -24.40 -27.70 4.86
N ASN A 21 -24.71 -28.71 5.67
CA ASN A 21 -25.06 -28.54 7.08
C ASN A 21 -23.92 -27.90 7.88
N THR A 22 -22.67 -28.29 7.61
CA THR A 22 -21.51 -27.66 8.25
C THR A 22 -21.40 -26.17 7.88
N ARG A 23 -21.64 -25.82 6.60
CA ARG A 23 -21.64 -24.43 6.14
C ARG A 23 -22.79 -23.63 6.75
N VAL A 24 -23.99 -24.20 6.80
CA VAL A 24 -25.18 -23.57 7.41
C VAL A 24 -24.94 -23.35 8.89
N ALA A 25 -24.43 -24.35 9.61
CA ALA A 25 -24.09 -24.23 11.03
C ALA A 25 -23.00 -23.19 11.30
N ALA A 26 -21.97 -23.14 10.45
CA ALA A 26 -20.95 -22.10 10.51
C ALA A 26 -21.59 -20.73 10.28
N ALA A 27 -22.37 -20.54 9.21
CA ALA A 27 -23.03 -19.27 8.91
C ALA A 27 -23.90 -18.81 10.09
N ALA A 28 -24.72 -19.69 10.67
CA ALA A 28 -25.55 -19.40 11.84
C ALA A 28 -24.74 -18.89 13.04
N ARG A 29 -23.52 -19.41 13.28
CA ARG A 29 -22.61 -18.91 14.34
C ARG A 29 -22.10 -17.50 14.08
N TRP A 30 -22.05 -17.08 12.82
CA TRP A 30 -21.56 -15.76 12.40
C TRP A 30 -22.66 -14.72 12.26
N VAL A 31 -23.91 -15.12 11.97
CA VAL A 31 -25.08 -14.23 11.91
C VAL A 31 -25.14 -13.21 13.07
N PRO A 32 -25.05 -13.60 14.37
CA PRO A 32 -25.14 -12.63 15.46
C PRO A 32 -23.96 -11.64 15.49
N LYS A 33 -22.80 -12.00 14.93
CA LYS A 33 -21.61 -11.15 14.86
C LYS A 33 -21.66 -10.15 13.70
N LEU A 34 -22.51 -10.41 12.70
CA LEU A 34 -22.71 -9.58 11.51
C LEU A 34 -23.90 -8.60 11.67
N THR A 35 -24.51 -8.53 12.85
CA THR A 35 -25.63 -7.62 13.14
C THR A 35 -25.21 -6.15 13.22
N ARG A 36 -23.92 -5.88 13.45
CA ARG A 36 -23.41 -4.51 13.51
C ARG A 36 -23.09 -4.00 12.09
N PRO A 37 -23.73 -2.92 11.62
CA PRO A 37 -23.46 -2.36 10.29
C PRO A 37 -22.04 -1.79 10.18
N PHE A 38 -21.41 -1.44 11.31
CA PHE A 38 -20.06 -0.92 11.37
C PHE A 38 -19.19 -1.74 12.33
N PRO A 39 -17.90 -1.97 11.99
CA PRO A 39 -16.99 -2.71 12.84
C PRO A 39 -16.71 -1.97 14.14
N ALA A 40 -16.51 -2.71 15.23
CA ALA A 40 -16.12 -2.13 16.51
C ALA A 40 -14.66 -1.64 16.47
N ARG A 41 -14.31 -0.66 17.29
CA ARG A 41 -12.95 -0.10 17.37
C ARG A 41 -11.88 -1.17 17.61
N SER A 42 -12.19 -2.16 18.46
CA SER A 42 -11.32 -3.31 18.74
C SER A 42 -11.13 -4.25 17.54
N GLU A 43 -12.16 -4.40 16.69
CA GLU A 43 -12.08 -5.15 15.44
C GLU A 43 -11.23 -4.41 14.42
N THR A 44 -11.38 -3.08 14.32
CA THR A 44 -10.53 -2.24 13.47
C THR A 44 -9.07 -2.32 13.90
N THR A 45 -8.79 -2.25 15.21
CA THR A 45 -7.43 -2.39 15.76
C THR A 45 -6.84 -3.78 15.49
N LYS A 46 -7.63 -4.85 15.63
CA LYS A 46 -7.19 -6.23 15.32
C LYS A 46 -7.00 -6.47 13.82
N ALA A 47 -7.78 -5.80 12.97
CA ALA A 47 -7.66 -5.89 11.52
C ALA A 47 -6.50 -5.07 10.97
N TYR A 48 -6.06 -4.03 11.68
CA TYR A 48 -4.98 -3.14 11.23
C TYR A 48 -3.65 -3.88 10.97
N PRO A 49 -3.16 -4.77 11.85
CA PRO A 49 -2.01 -5.65 11.55
C PRO A 49 -2.20 -6.50 10.28
N LEU A 50 -3.40 -7.05 10.08
CA LEU A 50 -3.72 -7.91 8.92
C LEU A 50 -3.80 -7.09 7.61
N LYS A 51 -4.25 -5.83 7.68
CA LYS A 51 -4.22 -4.89 6.57
C LYS A 51 -2.77 -4.55 6.20
N LEU A 52 -1.91 -4.30 7.19
CA LEU A 52 -0.48 -4.06 6.95
C LEU A 52 0.19 -5.27 6.30
N MET A 53 -0.11 -6.50 6.75
CA MET A 53 0.42 -7.73 6.13
C MET A 53 0.02 -7.92 4.66
N ARG A 54 -1.14 -7.40 4.22
CA ARG A 54 -1.56 -7.47 2.81
C ARG A 54 -0.80 -6.51 1.89
N HIS A 55 -0.28 -5.40 2.42
CA HIS A 55 0.30 -4.33 1.61
C HIS A 55 1.82 -4.19 1.76
N TYR A 56 2.41 -4.73 2.83
CA TYR A 56 3.86 -4.83 3.02
C TYR A 56 4.34 -6.25 2.76
N SER A 57 4.27 -6.70 1.50
CA SER A 57 5.04 -7.86 1.03
C SER A 57 6.49 -7.45 0.76
N GLY A 58 7.13 -6.75 1.71
CA GLY A 58 8.55 -6.45 1.68
C GLY A 58 9.31 -7.64 2.25
N ARG A 59 10.03 -8.37 1.37
CA ARG A 59 10.85 -9.57 1.64
C ARG A 59 10.22 -10.52 2.67
N VAL A 60 9.48 -11.49 2.13
CA VAL A 60 8.99 -12.67 2.84
C VAL A 60 10.04 -13.17 3.84
N THR A 61 9.73 -13.00 5.11
CA THR A 61 10.36 -13.73 6.21
C THR A 61 10.30 -15.21 5.86
N SER A 62 11.46 -15.82 5.66
CA SER A 62 11.71 -17.25 5.83
C SER A 62 10.54 -18.16 5.47
N THR A 63 10.54 -18.70 4.26
CA THR A 63 9.85 -19.96 3.98
C THR A 63 10.29 -20.95 5.06
N GLU A 64 9.42 -21.31 6.00
CA GLU A 64 9.74 -22.41 6.91
C GLU A 64 10.15 -23.60 6.03
N PRO A 65 11.28 -24.27 6.30
CA PRO A 65 11.80 -25.32 5.42
C PRO A 65 10.82 -26.48 5.22
N ASN A 66 9.81 -26.60 6.09
CA ASN A 66 8.79 -27.65 6.08
C ASN A 66 7.39 -27.16 5.66
N PHE A 67 7.23 -25.95 5.14
CA PHE A 67 5.92 -25.48 4.71
C PHE A 67 5.51 -26.12 3.37
N VAL A 68 4.78 -27.24 3.44
CA VAL A 68 4.15 -27.87 2.27
C VAL A 68 2.92 -27.05 1.88
N LYS A 69 3.04 -26.27 0.81
CA LYS A 69 1.89 -25.53 0.26
C LYS A 69 0.89 -26.54 -0.33
N PRO A 70 -0.38 -26.56 0.13
CA PRO A 70 -1.36 -27.48 -0.42
C PRO A 70 -1.60 -27.18 -1.91
N ARG A 71 -1.63 -28.24 -2.73
CA ARG A 71 -1.95 -28.13 -4.15
C ARG A 71 -3.41 -27.70 -4.30
N ILE A 72 -3.62 -26.49 -4.83
CA ILE A 72 -4.96 -25.99 -5.14
C ILE A 72 -5.25 -26.37 -6.59
N ASP A 73 -6.13 -27.34 -6.80
CA ASP A 73 -6.61 -27.66 -8.14
C ASP A 73 -7.43 -26.48 -8.68
N ARG A 74 -7.01 -25.97 -9.85
CA ARG A 74 -7.65 -24.83 -10.50
C ARG A 74 -8.64 -25.35 -11.54
N SER A 75 -9.80 -24.71 -11.64
CA SER A 75 -10.74 -25.00 -12.73
C SER A 75 -10.22 -24.47 -14.07
N SER A 76 -10.62 -25.09 -15.17
CA SER A 76 -10.26 -24.66 -16.53
C SER A 76 -10.65 -23.20 -16.83
N ARG A 77 -11.74 -22.71 -16.23
CA ARG A 77 -12.16 -21.30 -16.30
C ARG A 77 -11.16 -20.36 -15.62
N VAL A 78 -10.62 -20.77 -14.47
CA VAL A 78 -9.63 -19.99 -13.71
C VAL A 78 -8.30 -19.97 -14.44
N GLU A 79 -7.89 -21.07 -15.06
CA GLU A 79 -6.69 -21.10 -15.91
C GLU A 79 -6.81 -20.17 -17.11
N LYS A 80 -7.94 -20.22 -17.85
CA LYS A 80 -8.19 -19.29 -18.97
C LYS A 80 -8.16 -17.83 -18.55
N LEU A 81 -8.73 -17.50 -17.39
CA LEU A 81 -8.67 -16.14 -16.84
C LEU A 81 -7.24 -15.74 -16.50
N LEU A 82 -6.49 -16.60 -15.81
CA LEU A 82 -5.08 -16.33 -15.47
C LEU A 82 -4.20 -16.13 -16.70
N HIS A 83 -4.44 -16.89 -17.77
CA HIS A 83 -3.73 -16.74 -19.04
C HIS A 83 -4.19 -15.53 -19.87
N GLY A 84 -5.42 -15.04 -19.65
CA GLY A 84 -5.97 -13.89 -20.37
C GLY A 84 -5.57 -12.53 -19.82
N PHE A 85 -5.00 -12.46 -18.61
CA PHE A 85 -4.43 -11.22 -18.09
C PHE A 85 -3.01 -11.05 -18.61
N PRO A 86 -2.63 -9.85 -19.09
CA PRO A 86 -1.24 -9.57 -19.39
C PRO A 86 -0.44 -9.79 -18.11
N THR A 87 0.47 -10.76 -18.15
CA THR A 87 1.42 -11.00 -17.07
C THR A 87 2.33 -9.78 -17.02
N LEU A 88 1.96 -8.77 -16.22
CA LEU A 88 2.91 -7.77 -15.76
C LEU A 88 3.99 -8.58 -15.04
N SER A 89 5.11 -8.79 -15.73
CA SER A 89 6.30 -9.45 -15.19
C SER A 89 6.85 -8.59 -14.07
N MET A 90 6.19 -8.61 -12.92
CA MET A 90 6.78 -8.24 -11.65
C MET A 90 7.65 -9.42 -11.25
N SER A 91 8.74 -9.62 -12.00
CA SER A 91 9.81 -10.50 -11.58
C SER A 91 10.39 -9.93 -10.29
N THR A 92 9.94 -10.46 -9.17
CA THR A 92 10.58 -10.35 -7.85
C THR A 92 11.83 -11.22 -7.74
N THR A 93 12.43 -11.61 -8.87
CA THR A 93 13.73 -12.26 -8.95
C THR A 93 14.67 -11.39 -9.76
N GLY A 94 15.24 -10.36 -9.14
CA GLY A 94 16.51 -9.73 -9.53
C GLY A 94 16.71 -9.49 -11.03
N GLN A 95 15.64 -9.18 -11.78
CA GLN A 95 15.74 -9.00 -13.21
C GLN A 95 16.40 -7.65 -13.47
N ARG A 96 17.57 -7.75 -14.09
CA ARG A 96 18.41 -6.68 -14.62
C ARG A 96 17.53 -5.51 -15.10
N VAL A 97 17.74 -4.37 -14.45
CA VAL A 97 17.26 -3.04 -14.83
C VAL A 97 17.25 -2.96 -16.36
N GLY A 98 16.07 -2.91 -16.95
CA GLY A 98 15.94 -2.79 -18.40
C GLY A 98 16.65 -1.51 -18.84
N HIS A 99 17.29 -1.53 -20.01
CA HIS A 99 18.00 -0.36 -20.55
C HIS A 99 17.10 0.90 -20.59
N THR A 100 15.78 0.71 -20.72
CA THR A 100 14.73 1.74 -20.63
C THR A 100 14.59 2.37 -19.25
N ASP A 101 14.78 1.60 -18.18
CA ASP A 101 14.70 2.06 -16.79
C ASP A 101 15.92 2.87 -16.40
N PHE A 102 17.09 2.55 -16.96
CA PHE A 102 18.31 3.31 -16.72
C PHE A 102 18.24 4.70 -17.34
N GLU A 103 17.72 4.82 -18.57
CA GLU A 103 17.51 6.10 -19.24
C GLU A 103 16.44 6.94 -18.55
N ALA A 104 15.31 6.33 -18.16
CA ALA A 104 14.28 6.99 -17.37
C ALA A 104 14.83 7.46 -16.01
N LEU A 105 15.62 6.63 -15.33
CA LEU A 105 16.27 7.01 -14.07
C LEU A 105 17.29 8.13 -14.27
N ARG A 106 18.05 8.13 -15.38
CA ARG A 106 19.00 9.19 -15.72
C ARG A 106 18.29 10.51 -16.01
N ALA A 107 17.18 10.47 -16.75
CA ALA A 107 16.32 11.62 -17.01
C ALA A 107 15.73 12.17 -15.71
N ASN A 108 15.20 11.31 -14.84
CA ASN A 108 14.66 11.70 -13.52
C ASN A 108 15.75 12.29 -12.62
N LYS A 109 16.96 11.71 -12.60
CA LYS A 109 18.11 12.27 -11.89
C LYS A 109 18.48 13.65 -12.45
N ARG A 110 18.41 13.86 -13.76
CA ARG A 110 18.67 15.17 -14.38
C ARG A 110 17.63 16.20 -13.98
N ILE A 111 16.34 15.84 -14.01
CA ILE A 111 15.23 16.72 -13.62
C ILE A 111 15.33 17.09 -12.14
N THR A 112 15.57 16.12 -11.27
CA THR A 112 15.71 16.35 -9.81
C THR A 112 16.95 17.15 -9.44
N LYS A 113 18.05 17.05 -10.21
CA LYS A 113 19.24 17.90 -10.05
C LYS A 113 19.08 19.32 -10.63
N SER A 114 18.14 19.51 -11.56
CA SER A 114 17.89 20.83 -12.15
C SER A 114 17.49 21.85 -11.08
N GLU A 115 17.84 23.12 -11.28
CA GLU A 115 17.49 24.19 -10.34
C GLU A 115 15.97 24.38 -10.24
N LYS A 116 15.27 24.37 -11.38
CA LYS A 116 13.81 24.43 -11.43
C LYS A 116 13.15 23.28 -10.69
N GLY A 117 13.67 22.05 -10.84
CA GLY A 117 13.17 20.88 -10.11
C GLY A 117 13.36 21.01 -8.60
N ARG A 118 14.53 21.51 -8.16
CA ARG A 118 14.82 21.76 -6.75
C ARG A 118 13.94 22.89 -6.16
N GLN A 119 13.71 23.96 -6.91
CA GLN A 119 12.83 25.06 -6.51
C GLN A 119 11.36 24.59 -6.40
N LEU A 120 10.89 23.77 -7.35
CA LEU A 120 9.55 23.20 -7.31
C LEU A 120 9.38 22.26 -6.10
N ALA A 121 10.38 21.41 -5.84
CA ALA A 121 10.37 20.55 -4.65
C ALA A 121 10.34 21.40 -3.36
N TRP A 122 11.18 22.44 -3.28
CA TRP A 122 11.18 23.37 -2.15
C TRP A 122 9.79 24.01 -1.93
N LYS A 123 9.17 24.56 -2.98
CA LYS A 123 7.84 25.19 -2.90
C LYS A 123 6.77 24.25 -2.34
N ASN A 124 6.85 22.96 -2.66
CA ASN A 124 5.85 21.97 -2.25
C ASN A 124 6.14 21.32 -0.89
N PHE A 125 7.40 21.22 -0.46
CA PHE A 125 7.80 20.41 0.70
C PHE A 125 8.51 21.17 1.83
N ALA A 126 8.92 22.43 1.61
CA ALA A 126 9.60 23.22 2.63
C ALA A 126 8.64 23.80 3.68
N SER A 127 7.41 24.17 3.30
CA SER A 127 6.43 24.74 4.22
C SER A 127 5.70 23.67 5.03
N ARG A 128 5.13 24.08 6.16
CA ARG A 128 4.20 23.23 6.91
C ARG A 128 2.86 23.29 6.19
N GLU A 129 2.31 22.14 5.84
CA GLU A 129 1.02 22.03 5.17
C GLU A 129 -0.08 22.45 6.15
N ILE A 130 -0.54 23.70 6.07
CA ILE A 130 -1.76 24.13 6.75
C ILE A 130 -2.92 23.63 5.88
N GLY A 131 -3.65 22.61 6.36
CA GLY A 131 -4.87 22.12 5.73
C GLY A 131 -4.76 20.91 4.78
N ARG A 132 -3.60 20.22 4.71
CA ARG A 132 -3.55 18.86 4.14
C ARG A 132 -3.66 17.84 5.27
N GLU A 133 -4.48 16.81 5.09
CA GLU A 133 -4.67 15.72 6.07
C GLU A 133 -3.42 14.82 6.22
N ASP A 134 -2.39 15.04 5.40
CA ASP A 134 -1.14 14.31 5.49
C ASP A 134 -0.11 15.01 6.38
N ARG A 135 0.35 14.24 7.36
CA ARG A 135 1.33 14.58 8.38
C ARG A 135 2.75 14.72 7.80
N GLY A 136 2.97 15.47 6.71
CA GLY A 136 4.25 15.47 6.00
C GLY A 136 5.48 15.75 6.88
N ARG A 137 5.36 16.66 7.86
CA ARG A 137 6.43 16.96 8.83
C ARG A 137 6.56 15.90 9.94
N GLU A 138 5.48 15.27 10.36
CA GLU A 138 5.44 14.26 11.42
C GLU A 138 5.85 12.87 10.91
N ALA A 139 5.38 12.47 9.73
CA ALA A 139 5.83 11.27 9.02
C ALA A 139 7.33 11.34 8.69
N MET A 140 7.87 12.55 8.49
CA MET A 140 9.31 12.76 8.29
C MET A 140 10.12 12.87 9.58
N LEU A 141 9.51 13.22 10.73
CA LEU A 141 10.16 13.05 12.05
C LEU A 141 10.37 11.55 12.36
N GLN A 142 9.53 10.68 11.81
CA GLN A 142 9.71 9.22 11.86
C GLN A 142 10.72 8.70 10.82
N SER A 143 10.95 9.42 9.71
CA SER A 143 12.04 9.12 8.79
C SER A 143 13.35 9.59 9.41
N GLY A 144 14.41 8.77 9.40
CA GLY A 144 15.67 8.99 10.14
C GLY A 144 16.54 10.19 9.72
N LEU A 145 15.94 11.37 9.53
CA LEU A 145 16.63 12.65 9.41
C LEU A 145 17.07 13.12 10.79
N PHE A 146 18.28 13.68 10.87
CA PHE A 146 18.86 14.13 12.12
C PHE A 146 18.00 15.21 12.77
N THR A 147 17.53 14.93 13.99
CA THR A 147 16.68 15.83 14.78
C THR A 147 17.35 17.17 15.04
N ASP A 148 18.67 17.18 15.22
CA ASP A 148 19.45 18.38 15.52
C ASP A 148 19.47 19.36 14.35
N ASP A 149 19.59 18.87 13.12
CA ASP A 149 19.54 19.69 11.92
C ASP A 149 18.14 20.28 11.68
N LEU A 150 17.08 19.55 12.05
CA LEU A 150 15.71 20.07 12.02
C LEU A 150 15.50 21.20 13.06
N VAL A 151 16.10 21.07 14.24
CA VAL A 151 16.07 22.11 15.28
C VAL A 151 16.85 23.34 14.82
N ARG A 152 18.06 23.16 14.28
CA ARG A 152 18.88 24.25 13.71
C ARG A 152 18.14 24.99 12.60
N GLU A 153 17.50 24.27 11.69
CA GLU A 153 16.69 24.88 10.63
C GLU A 153 15.51 25.69 11.20
N SER A 154 14.85 25.19 12.25
CA SER A 154 13.78 25.91 12.92
C SER A 154 14.28 27.22 13.56
N ASN A 155 15.53 27.24 14.02
CA ASN A 155 16.18 28.44 14.57
C ASN A 155 16.82 29.32 13.49
N GLY A 156 16.73 28.95 12.21
CA GLY A 156 17.39 29.67 11.11
C GLY A 156 18.92 29.52 11.08
N GLN A 157 19.45 28.50 11.75
CA GLN A 157 20.88 28.21 11.84
C GLN A 157 21.32 27.23 10.74
N GLN A 158 22.58 27.32 10.34
CA GLN A 158 23.17 26.47 9.31
C GLN A 158 23.06 24.98 9.69
N ASN A 159 22.62 24.17 8.74
CA ASN A 159 22.35 22.73 8.90
C ASN A 159 22.68 21.96 7.62
N GLN A 160 22.72 20.63 7.73
CA GLN A 160 23.04 19.73 6.61
C GLN A 160 21.79 19.18 5.91
N LEU A 161 20.61 19.78 6.11
CA LEU A 161 19.39 19.33 5.45
C LEU A 161 19.46 19.54 3.93
N PRO A 162 18.76 18.69 3.15
CA PRO A 162 18.56 18.95 1.73
C PRO A 162 17.87 20.30 1.48
N GLU A 163 18.23 20.96 0.38
CA GLU A 163 17.70 22.29 0.03
C GLU A 163 16.17 22.36 -0.01
N TRP A 164 15.50 21.32 -0.53
CA TRP A 164 14.03 21.26 -0.58
C TRP A 164 13.37 21.26 0.82
N ARG A 165 14.15 21.05 1.88
CA ARG A 165 13.70 21.03 3.27
C ARG A 165 14.03 22.30 4.05
N LYS A 166 14.96 23.12 3.54
CA LYS A 166 15.40 24.34 4.20
C LYS A 166 14.46 25.50 3.88
N LEU A 167 13.44 25.67 4.71
CA LEU A 167 12.47 26.76 4.59
C LEU A 167 13.06 28.14 4.89
N ARG A 168 14.01 28.22 5.82
CA ARG A 168 14.61 29.46 6.34
C ARG A 168 16.04 29.64 5.85
N THR A 169 16.84 28.58 5.86
CA THR A 169 18.27 28.69 5.51
C THR A 169 18.59 28.32 4.06
N GLY A 170 17.59 27.86 3.30
CA GLY A 170 17.76 27.36 1.94
C GLY A 170 18.01 28.47 0.94
N LYS A 171 18.66 28.12 -0.19
CA LYS A 171 18.93 29.06 -1.29
C LYS A 171 17.63 29.71 -1.81
N PHE A 172 16.55 28.94 -1.85
CA PHE A 172 15.25 29.39 -2.37
C PHE A 172 14.42 30.17 -1.34
N ALA A 173 14.76 30.10 -0.05
CA ALA A 173 14.05 30.84 1.01
C ALA A 173 14.18 32.37 0.83
N ARG A 174 15.34 32.82 0.36
CA ARG A 174 15.62 34.25 0.15
C ARG A 174 14.91 34.83 -1.07
N MET A 175 14.48 34.00 -2.02
CA MET A 175 13.81 34.45 -3.24
C MET A 175 12.34 34.88 -3.01
N ASN A 176 11.70 34.40 -1.94
CA ASN A 176 10.30 34.71 -1.63
C ASN A 176 10.12 35.90 -0.66
N ASN A 177 11.18 36.40 -0.03
CA ASN A 177 11.10 37.50 0.95
C ASN A 177 11.31 38.89 0.32
N GLY A 178 11.22 38.99 -1.01
CA GLY A 178 11.50 40.20 -1.80
C GLY A 178 10.33 40.66 -2.67
N GLU A 179 9.11 40.20 -2.41
CA GLU A 179 7.85 40.75 -2.93
C GLU A 179 7.06 41.42 -1.81
#